data_AF-A0A6J4HND5-F1
#
_entry.id   AF-A0A6J4HND5-F1
#
_cell.length_a   1.000
_cell.length_b   1.000
_cell.length_c   1.000
_cell.angle_alpha   90.00
_cell.angle_beta   90.00
_cell.angle_gamma   90.00
#
_symmetry.space_group_name_H-M   'P 1'
#
loop_
_entity.id
_entity.type
_entity.pdbx_description
1 polymer ?
#
loop_
_entity_poly.entity_id
_entity_poly.type
_entity_poly.pdbx_seq_one_letter_code
_entity_poly.pdbx_strand_id
1 'polypeptide(L)' 'MTANVRKFMLAVHITTSVGWLGAVAAYIALDVASATNQDAQTIRSAYLAMESIARYVIVPLAFASLLTGIVM' A
#
# COMPACT_ATOMS: atom_id res chain seq x y z
N MET A 1 -26.52 4.32 -14.22
CA MET A 1 -25.37 5.18 -13.86
C MET A 1 -24.81 5.84 -15.11
N THR A 2 -24.60 7.16 -15.10
CA THR A 2 -24.05 7.92 -16.24
C THR A 2 -22.62 7.49 -16.54
N ALA A 3 -22.23 7.45 -17.83
CA ALA A 3 -20.93 6.92 -18.28
C ALA A 3 -19.71 7.59 -17.62
N ASN A 4 -19.85 8.83 -17.15
CA ASN A 4 -18.82 9.59 -16.45
C ASN A 4 -18.53 9.03 -15.04
N VAL A 5 -19.56 8.55 -14.32
CA VAL A 5 -19.41 7.99 -12.97
C VAL A 5 -18.61 6.70 -13.01
N ARG A 6 -18.88 5.81 -13.99
CA ARG A 6 -18.12 4.57 -14.18
C ARG A 6 -16.65 4.82 -14.48
N LYS A 7 -16.33 5.80 -15.34
CA LYS A 7 -14.94 6.18 -15.64
C LYS A 7 -14.22 6.72 -14.40
N PHE A 8 -14.88 7.55 -13.60
CA PHE A 8 -14.32 8.08 -12.37
C PHE A 8 -14.02 6.96 -11.36
N MET A 9 -14.99 6.06 -11.15
CA MET A 9 -14.78 4.90 -10.28
C MET A 9 -13.60 4.04 -10.76
N LEU A 10 -13.38 3.92 -12.08
CA LEU A 10 -12.30 3.09 -12.66
C LEU A 10 -10.95 3.71 -12.33
N ALA A 11 -10.84 5.03 -12.48
CA ALA A 11 -9.65 5.75 -12.09
C ALA A 11 -9.36 5.57 -10.58
N VAL A 12 -10.37 5.72 -9.72
CA VAL A 12 -10.22 5.53 -8.27
C VAL A 12 -9.75 4.11 -7.96
N HIS A 13 -10.42 3.09 -8.50
CA HIS A 13 -10.05 1.70 -8.27
C HIS A 13 -8.61 1.41 -8.71
N ILE A 14 -8.22 1.86 -9.91
CA ILE A 14 -6.87 1.66 -10.44
C ILE A 14 -5.83 2.38 -9.58
N THR A 15 -6.04 3.65 -9.24
CA THR A 15 -5.10 4.40 -8.41
C THR A 15 -4.93 3.78 -7.03
N THR A 16 -6.01 3.31 -6.42
CA THR A 16 -5.96 2.62 -5.12
C THR A 16 -5.24 1.28 -5.21
N SER A 17 -5.53 0.46 -6.22
CA SER A 17 -4.89 -0.83 -6.43
C SER A 17 -3.40 -0.69 -6.75
N VAL A 18 -3.01 0.26 -7.61
CA VAL A 18 -1.60 0.56 -7.92
C VAL A 18 -0.89 1.14 -6.70
N GLY A 19 -1.55 2.03 -5.94
CA GLY A 19 -1.02 2.55 -4.69
C GLY A 19 -0.74 1.45 -3.66
N TRP A 20 -1.65 0.48 -3.56
CA TRP A 20 -1.48 -0.69 -2.67
C TRP A 20 -0.26 -1.53 -3.09
N LEU A 21 -0.10 -1.82 -4.38
CA LEU A 21 1.08 -2.52 -4.90
C LEU A 21 2.39 -1.77 -4.62
N GLY A 22 2.39 -0.44 -4.79
CA GLY A 22 3.54 0.39 -4.47
C GLY A 22 3.92 0.34 -2.99
N ALA A 23 2.92 0.32 -2.09
CA ALA A 23 3.15 0.18 -0.65
C ALA A 23 3.78 -1.18 -0.29
N VAL A 24 3.33 -2.25 -0.94
CA VAL A 24 3.93 -3.59 -0.78
C VAL A 24 5.39 -3.59 -1.27
N ALA A 25 5.68 -2.97 -2.42
CA ALA A 25 7.05 -2.88 -2.93
C ALA A 25 7.98 -2.10 -1.97
N ALA A 26 7.52 -1.00 -1.39
CA ALA A 26 8.26 -0.24 -0.39
C ALA A 26 8.50 -1.06 0.90
N TYR A 27 7.50 -1.83 1.34
CA TYR A 27 7.63 -2.73 2.47
C TYR A 27 8.69 -3.82 2.23
N ILE A 28 8.69 -4.43 1.04
CA ILE A 28 9.70 -5.44 0.66
C ILE A 28 11.11 -4.84 0.68
N ALA A 29 11.29 -3.59 0.23
CA ALA A 29 12.59 -2.92 0.31
C ALA A 29 13.08 -2.76 1.76
N LEU A 30 12.17 -2.49 2.72
CA LEU A 30 12.50 -2.44 4.14
C LEU A 30 12.80 -3.83 4.73
N ASP A 31 12.13 -4.88 4.27
CA ASP A 31 12.45 -6.28 4.64
C ASP A 31 13.87 -6.64 4.22
N VAL A 32 14.23 -6.33 2.97
CA VAL A 32 15.58 -6.56 2.45
C VAL A 32 16.60 -5.74 3.22
N ALA A 33 16.33 -4.47 3.50
CA ALA A 33 17.21 -3.64 4.32
C ALA A 33 17.38 -4.23 5.73
N SER A 34 16.30 -4.68 6.38
CA SER A 34 16.38 -5.29 7.72
C SER A 34 17.16 -6.61 7.71
N ALA A 35 16.99 -7.43 6.67
CA ALA A 35 17.63 -8.73 6.54
C ALA A 35 19.13 -8.66 6.20
N THR A 36 19.57 -7.59 5.55
CA THR A 36 20.95 -7.44 5.05
C THR A 36 21.83 -6.54 5.93
N ASN A 37 21.25 -5.81 6.87
CA ASN A 37 21.99 -4.94 7.78
C ASN A 37 22.32 -5.63 9.11
N GLN A 38 23.44 -5.26 9.72
CA GLN A 38 23.86 -5.72 11.05
C GLN A 38 23.72 -4.63 12.12
N ASP A 39 23.51 -3.38 11.70
CA ASP A 39 23.31 -2.27 12.61
C ASP A 39 21.90 -2.31 13.23
N ALA A 40 21.85 -2.49 14.55
CA ALA A 40 20.61 -2.60 15.30
C ALA A 40 19.73 -1.34 15.18
N GLN A 41 20.34 -0.15 15.00
CA GLN A 41 19.57 1.08 14.82
C GLN A 41 18.82 1.09 13.49
N THR A 42 19.49 0.70 12.40
CA THR A 42 18.90 0.58 11.06
C THR A 42 17.81 -0.49 11.00
N ILE A 43 18.02 -1.64 11.63
CA ILE A 43 16.99 -2.70 11.70
C ILE A 43 15.76 -2.18 12.45
N ARG A 44 15.96 -1.53 13.61
CA ARG A 44 14.84 -1.01 14.41
C ARG A 44 14.07 0.09 13.66
N SER A 45 14.75 0.99 12.96
CA SER A 45 14.09 2.03 12.18
C SER A 45 13.28 1.45 11.01
N ALA A 46 13.80 0.40 10.36
CA ALA A 46 13.08 -0.30 9.31
C ALA A 46 11.80 -0.96 9.84
N TYR A 47 11.84 -1.68 10.98
CA TYR A 47 10.64 -2.25 11.59
C TYR A 47 9.59 -1.20 11.99
N LEU A 48 10.00 -0.04 12.50
CA LEU A 48 9.08 1.06 12.82
C LEU A 48 8.42 1.64 11.55
N ALA A 49 9.19 1.77 10.48
CA ALA A 49 8.67 2.19 9.18
C ALA A 49 7.70 1.15 8.60
N MET A 50 8.01 -0.14 8.73
CA MET A 50 7.15 -1.25 8.31
C MET A 50 5.80 -1.24 9.04
N GLU A 51 5.80 -1.07 10.36
CA GLU A 51 4.55 -0.94 11.13
C GLU A 51 3.71 0.24 10.63
N SER A 52 4.35 1.38 10.37
CA SER A 52 3.69 2.58 9.87
C SER A 52 3.10 2.38 8.47
N ILE A 53 3.86 1.79 7.55
CA ILE A 53 3.41 1.48 6.18
C ILE A 53 2.26 0.48 6.22
N ALA A 54 2.35 -0.57 7.04
CA ALA A 54 1.30 -1.55 7.19
C ALA A 54 -0.01 -0.89 7.68
N ARG A 55 0.06 -0.09 8.75
CA ARG A 55 -1.11 0.52 9.38
C ARG A 55 -1.75 1.64 8.56
N TYR A 56 -0.94 2.51 7.96
CA TYR A 56 -1.45 3.74 7.33
C TYR A 56 -1.55 3.68 5.81
N VAL A 57 -0.87 2.73 5.16
CA VAL A 57 -0.84 2.65 3.70
C VAL A 57 -1.44 1.34 3.23
N ILE A 58 -0.90 0.19 3.66
CA ILE A 58 -1.35 -1.12 3.17
C ILE A 58 -2.80 -1.40 3.58
N VAL A 59 -3.12 -1.31 4.88
CA VAL A 59 -4.47 -1.63 5.38
C VAL A 59 -5.53 -0.70 4.76
N PRO A 60 -5.40 0.64 4.78
CA PRO A 60 -6.41 1.52 4.20
C PRO A 60 -6.57 1.35 2.69
N LEU A 61 -5.47 1.20 1.93
CA LEU A 61 -5.55 0.98 0.49
C LEU A 61 -6.13 -0.39 0.13
N ALA A 62 -5.88 -1.43 0.93
CA ALA A 62 -6.50 -2.73 0.73
C ALA A 62 -8.03 -2.63 0.88
N PHE A 63 -8.52 -1.97 1.94
CA PHE A 63 -9.95 -1.73 2.13
C PHE A 63 -10.54 -0.85 1.02
N ALA A 64 -9.85 0.21 0.62
CA ALA A 64 -10.32 1.08 -0.45
C ALA A 64 -10.33 0.35 -1.81
N SER A 65 -9.34 -0.49 -2.11
CA SER A 65 -9.28 -1.29 -3.35
C SER A 65 -10.42 -2.32 -3.38
N LEU A 66 -10.66 -3.01 -2.25
CA LEU A 66 -11.76 -3.95 -2.10
C LEU A 66 -13.13 -3.25 -2.27
N LEU A 67 -13.35 -2.14 -1.58
CA LEU A 67 -14.61 -1.41 -1.65
C LEU A 67 -14.87 -0.87 -3.05
N THR A 68 -13.85 -0.30 -3.70
CA THR A 68 -13.96 0.20 -5.08
C THR A 68 -14.18 -0.91 -6.10
N GLY A 69 -13.61 -2.11 -5.86
CA GLY A 69 -13.85 -3.29 -6.67
C GLY A 69 -15.25 -3.90 -6.50
N ILE A 70 -15.85 -3.79 -5.32
CA ILE A 70 -17.22 -4.27 -5.05
C ILE A 70 -18.29 -3.33 -5.61
N VAL A 71 -18.05 -2.01 -5.53
CA VAL A 71 -19.03 -0.99 -5.97
C VAL A 71 -19.07 -0.88 -7.50
N MET A 72 -17.99 -1.26 -8.18
CA MET A 72 -17.83 -1.33 -9.64
C MET A 72 -18.72 -2.35 -10.33
#